data_AF-A0A2G9TIK4-F1
#
_entry.id   AF-A0A2G9TIK4-F1
#
_cell.length_a   1.000
_cell.length_b   1.000
_cell.length_c   1.000
_cell.angle_alpha   90.00
_cell.angle_beta   90.00
_cell.angle_gamma   90.00
#
_symmetry.space_group_name_H-M   'P 1'
#
loop_
_entity.id
_entity.type
_entity.pdbx_description
1 polymer ?
#
loop_
_entity_poly.entity_id
_entity_poly.type
_entity_poly.pdbx_seq_one_letter_code
_entity_poly.pdbx_strand_id
1 'polypeptide(L)'
;GPHPHKAQYVRLSFDTDPALIMSMFEEVWQIAPPKLIITVHGGTNNFDLQPKLARVFRKGLLRAATTTGAWIITSGVDSGVVRHVAAAFEGASSTSRNKVVCIGISPWGLLKKRDELIGEDICVPYYPFSSKTRFTALNNRHSYFLLVDNGSVGRYGAEVVLRKRLENYIAQKQKISGGSRSVPVVCVILEGGSCTIRSVLDYVTK
;
A
#
# COMPACT_ATOMS: atom_id res chain seq x y z
N GLY A 1 -6.01 15.16 7.32
CA GLY A 1 -6.13 13.91 8.11
C GLY A 1 -6.84 12.84 7.30
N PRO A 2 -6.51 11.54 7.48
CA PRO A 2 -7.10 10.45 6.70
C PRO A 2 -8.62 10.41 6.89
N HIS A 3 -9.36 10.48 5.80
CA HIS A 3 -10.82 10.44 5.83
C HIS A 3 -11.26 8.98 5.71
N PRO A 4 -12.20 8.49 6.54
CA PRO A 4 -12.60 7.07 6.51
C PRO A 4 -13.22 6.61 5.18
N HIS A 5 -13.50 7.54 4.27
CA HIS A 5 -14.13 7.33 2.97
C HIS A 5 -13.45 8.10 1.81
N LYS A 6 -12.32 8.78 2.04
CA LYS A 6 -11.56 9.46 0.97
C LYS A 6 -10.09 9.07 1.04
N ALA A 7 -9.51 8.80 -0.11
CA ALA A 7 -8.09 8.54 -0.26
C ALA A 7 -7.43 9.72 -0.98
N GLN A 8 -6.23 10.10 -0.55
CA GLN A 8 -5.37 11.00 -1.32
C GLN A 8 -4.57 10.15 -2.32
N TYR A 9 -4.34 10.66 -3.52
CA TYR A 9 -3.55 9.96 -4.52
C TYR A 9 -2.66 10.91 -5.29
N VAL A 10 -1.58 10.36 -5.84
CA VAL A 10 -0.69 11.08 -6.75
C VAL A 10 -0.19 10.11 -7.81
N ARG A 11 -0.13 10.57 -9.07
CA ARG A 11 0.57 9.86 -10.15
C ARG A 11 2.03 10.32 -10.18
N LEU A 12 2.95 9.37 -10.21
CA LEU A 12 4.39 9.65 -10.27
C LEU A 12 5.14 8.63 -11.12
N SER A 13 6.34 8.98 -11.57
CA SER A 13 7.20 8.06 -12.30
C SER A 13 7.79 6.99 -11.38
N PHE A 14 7.98 5.77 -11.88
CA PHE A 14 8.59 4.65 -11.16
C PHE A 14 10.02 4.95 -10.66
N ASP A 15 10.70 5.91 -11.28
CA ASP A 15 12.05 6.34 -10.96
C ASP A 15 12.11 7.58 -10.05
N THR A 16 10.97 8.16 -9.66
CA THR A 16 10.89 9.29 -8.71
C THR A 16 11.72 9.04 -7.45
N ASP A 17 12.47 10.05 -7.01
CA ASP A 17 13.29 9.98 -5.80
C ASP A 17 12.42 9.75 -4.55
N PRO A 18 12.66 8.66 -3.77
CA PRO A 18 11.99 8.44 -2.49
C PRO A 18 12.04 9.63 -1.53
N ALA A 19 13.06 10.48 -1.59
CA ALA A 19 13.15 11.69 -0.76
C ALA A 19 11.98 12.64 -1.01
N LEU A 20 11.63 12.86 -2.28
CA LEU A 20 10.51 13.72 -2.68
C LEU A 20 9.17 13.14 -2.24
N ILE A 21 9.02 11.81 -2.33
CA ILE A 21 7.80 11.12 -1.86
C ILE A 21 7.63 11.32 -0.35
N MET A 22 8.72 11.22 0.42
CA MET A 22 8.69 11.45 1.86
C MET A 22 8.39 12.91 2.22
N SER A 23 9.01 13.87 1.55
CA SER A 23 8.67 15.29 1.73
C SER A 23 7.20 15.56 1.42
N MET A 24 6.67 14.99 0.33
CA MET A 24 5.25 15.12 0.00
C MET A 24 4.34 14.48 1.08
N PHE A 25 4.69 13.31 1.60
CA PHE A 25 3.95 12.69 2.71
C PHE A 25 3.90 13.58 3.94
N GLU A 26 5.03 14.18 4.32
CA GLU A 26 5.16 14.99 5.54
C GLU A 26 4.55 16.39 5.36
N GLU A 27 4.88 17.08 4.27
CA GLU A 27 4.57 18.50 4.06
C GLU A 27 3.20 18.71 3.41
N VAL A 28 2.78 17.83 2.48
CA VAL A 28 1.53 18.00 1.73
C VAL A 28 0.41 17.16 2.32
N TRP A 29 0.65 15.86 2.52
CA TRP A 29 -0.36 14.95 3.07
C TRP A 29 -0.42 14.94 4.60
N GLN A 30 0.53 15.60 5.27
CA GLN A 30 0.60 15.75 6.72
C GLN A 30 0.57 14.38 7.43
N ILE A 31 1.34 13.43 6.90
CA ILE A 31 1.50 12.08 7.41
C ILE A 31 2.76 12.04 8.26
N ALA A 32 2.60 11.70 9.55
CA ALA A 32 3.74 11.49 10.43
C ALA A 32 4.60 10.29 9.95
N PRO A 33 5.95 10.40 9.98
CA PRO A 33 6.84 9.30 9.62
C PRO A 33 6.53 8.00 10.38
N PRO A 34 6.69 6.83 9.75
CA PRO A 34 6.34 5.56 10.37
C PRO A 34 7.36 5.18 11.45
N LYS A 35 6.87 4.53 12.50
CA LYS A 35 7.72 3.82 13.48
C LYS A 35 8.04 2.38 13.05
N LEU A 36 7.27 1.85 12.11
CA LEU A 36 7.35 0.50 11.56
C LEU A 36 6.67 0.50 10.19
N ILE A 37 7.21 -0.26 9.23
CA ILE A 37 6.51 -0.60 7.99
C ILE A 37 6.04 -2.04 8.08
N ILE A 38 4.75 -2.26 7.83
CA ILE A 38 4.16 -3.58 7.60
C ILE A 38 3.88 -3.67 6.10
N THR A 39 4.74 -4.37 5.37
CA THR A 39 4.62 -4.54 3.92
C THR A 39 3.92 -5.88 3.64
N VAL A 40 2.74 -5.83 3.02
CA VAL A 40 1.93 -7.03 2.77
C VAL A 40 2.07 -7.46 1.32
N HIS A 41 2.42 -8.73 1.14
CA HIS A 41 2.50 -9.42 -0.15
C HIS A 41 1.62 -10.67 -0.11
N GLY A 42 1.29 -11.25 -1.26
CA GLY A 42 0.46 -12.43 -1.28
C GLY A 42 -0.10 -12.78 -2.66
N GLY A 43 -1.15 -13.58 -2.67
CA GLY A 43 -1.91 -13.91 -3.87
C GLY A 43 -2.52 -12.70 -4.53
N THR A 44 -2.36 -12.59 -5.85
CA THR A 44 -2.96 -11.52 -6.67
C THR A 44 -4.39 -11.84 -7.09
N ASN A 45 -4.72 -13.12 -7.19
CA ASN A 45 -6.06 -13.60 -7.48
C ASN A 45 -6.86 -13.72 -6.17
N ASN A 46 -8.19 -13.68 -6.25
CA ASN A 46 -9.02 -13.86 -5.07
C ASN A 46 -8.90 -15.30 -4.56
N PHE A 47 -8.72 -15.43 -3.24
CA PHE A 47 -8.66 -16.70 -2.53
C PHE A 47 -9.38 -16.56 -1.20
N ASP A 48 -9.88 -17.68 -0.69
CA ASP A 48 -10.52 -17.73 0.60
C ASP A 48 -9.56 -18.19 1.69
N LEU A 49 -9.68 -17.54 2.85
CA LEU A 49 -9.02 -17.99 4.06
C LEU A 49 -10.00 -18.78 4.91
N GLN A 50 -9.49 -19.81 5.60
CA GLN A 50 -10.26 -20.45 6.66
C GLN A 50 -10.74 -19.38 7.68
N PRO A 51 -12.02 -19.41 8.13
CA PRO A 51 -12.59 -18.34 8.95
C PRO A 51 -11.77 -18.00 10.21
N LYS A 52 -11.20 -19.02 10.86
CA LYS A 52 -10.34 -18.85 12.05
C LYS A 52 -9.07 -18.07 11.70
N LEU A 53 -8.40 -18.40 10.60
CA LEU A 53 -7.19 -17.71 10.13
C LEU A 53 -7.51 -16.27 9.70
N ALA A 54 -8.58 -16.07 8.94
CA ALA A 54 -9.04 -14.74 8.53
C ALA A 54 -9.30 -13.83 9.75
N ARG A 55 -9.92 -14.36 10.82
CA ARG A 55 -10.16 -13.61 12.05
C ARG A 55 -8.86 -13.23 12.77
N VAL A 56 -7.92 -14.16 12.90
CA VAL A 56 -6.63 -13.91 13.56
C VAL A 56 -5.81 -12.89 12.77
N PHE A 57 -5.72 -13.05 11.45
CA PHE A 57 -5.02 -12.12 10.57
C PHE A 57 -5.57 -10.70 10.70
N ARG A 58 -6.89 -10.53 10.53
CA ARG A 58 -7.55 -9.23 10.60
C ARG A 58 -7.33 -8.53 11.94
N LYS A 59 -7.55 -9.24 13.05
CA LYS A 59 -7.36 -8.69 14.40
C LYS A 59 -5.90 -8.35 14.68
N GLY A 60 -4.97 -9.22 14.27
CA GLY A 60 -3.54 -9.04 14.47
C GLY A 60 -3.01 -7.83 13.70
N LEU A 61 -3.34 -7.72 12.41
CA LEU A 61 -2.89 -6.63 11.55
C LEU A 61 -3.38 -5.28 12.05
N LEU A 62 -4.69 -5.16 12.33
CA LEU A 62 -5.27 -3.92 12.85
C LEU A 62 -4.63 -3.52 14.18
N ARG A 63 -4.47 -4.47 15.10
CA ARG A 63 -3.85 -4.21 16.41
C ARG A 63 -2.41 -3.74 16.22
N ALA A 64 -1.60 -4.47 15.45
CA ALA A 64 -0.20 -4.13 15.24
C ALA A 64 -0.04 -2.71 14.67
N ALA A 65 -0.82 -2.36 13.64
CA ALA A 65 -0.75 -1.03 13.04
C ALA A 65 -1.18 0.08 14.00
N THR A 66 -2.30 -0.10 14.70
CA THR A 66 -2.84 0.91 15.63
C THR A 66 -1.97 1.13 16.86
N THR A 67 -1.34 0.08 17.41
CA THR A 67 -0.52 0.19 18.63
C THR A 67 0.86 0.75 18.37
N THR A 68 1.42 0.52 17.18
CA THR A 68 2.80 0.93 16.85
C THR A 68 2.85 2.24 16.06
N GLY A 69 1.75 2.67 15.45
CA GLY A 69 1.78 3.74 14.45
C GLY A 69 2.51 3.31 13.19
N ALA A 70 2.33 2.05 12.79
CA ALA A 70 2.93 1.52 11.57
C ALA A 70 2.18 1.99 10.32
N TRP A 71 2.93 2.15 9.23
CA TRP A 71 2.34 2.23 7.90
C TRP A 71 2.12 0.80 7.37
N ILE A 72 0.95 0.56 6.80
CA ILE A 72 0.65 -0.65 6.03
C ILE A 72 0.85 -0.31 4.55
N ILE A 73 1.71 -1.07 3.87
CA ILE A 73 1.95 -0.93 2.43
C ILE A 73 1.43 -2.18 1.71
N THR A 74 0.59 -1.97 0.69
CA THR A 74 0.09 -3.04 -0.19
C THR A 74 0.17 -2.61 -1.66
N SER A 75 -0.29 -3.44 -2.60
CA SER A 75 -0.44 -3.02 -4.00
C SER A 75 -1.59 -2.02 -4.22
N GLY A 76 -2.49 -1.85 -3.25
CA GLY A 76 -3.66 -0.96 -3.36
C GLY A 76 -4.77 -1.45 -4.30
N VAL A 77 -4.54 -2.58 -5.00
CA VAL A 77 -5.49 -3.15 -5.96
C VAL A 77 -6.55 -3.97 -5.22
N ASP A 78 -7.82 -3.86 -5.62
CA ASP A 78 -8.94 -4.59 -5.01
C ASP A 78 -9.00 -6.07 -5.43
N SER A 79 -7.95 -6.83 -5.17
CA SER A 79 -7.90 -8.27 -5.43
C SER A 79 -6.99 -9.03 -4.45
N GLY A 80 -7.26 -10.32 -4.31
CA GLY A 80 -6.43 -11.25 -3.55
C GLY A 80 -6.14 -10.80 -2.13
N VAL A 81 -4.86 -10.78 -1.75
CA VAL A 81 -4.42 -10.47 -0.38
C VAL A 81 -4.92 -9.10 0.10
N VAL A 82 -5.05 -8.12 -0.80
CA VAL A 82 -5.47 -6.77 -0.44
C VAL A 82 -6.92 -6.74 0.05
N ARG A 83 -7.78 -7.63 -0.44
CA ARG A 83 -9.16 -7.75 0.07
C ARG A 83 -9.19 -8.25 1.51
N HIS A 84 -8.26 -9.14 1.88
CA HIS A 84 -8.12 -9.60 3.27
C HIS A 84 -7.57 -8.50 4.18
N VAL A 85 -6.65 -7.66 3.68
CA VAL A 85 -6.18 -6.46 4.40
C VAL A 85 -7.32 -5.46 4.59
N ALA A 86 -8.08 -5.17 3.53
CA ALA A 86 -9.23 -4.28 3.57
C ALA A 86 -10.30 -4.76 4.57
N ALA A 87 -10.57 -6.06 4.60
CA ALA A 87 -11.48 -6.69 5.53
C ALA A 87 -11.06 -6.52 7.01
N ALA A 88 -9.78 -6.28 7.29
CA ALA A 88 -9.31 -5.98 8.65
C ALA A 88 -9.83 -4.63 9.18
N PHE A 89 -10.22 -3.72 8.28
CA PHE A 89 -10.72 -2.39 8.64
C PHE A 89 -12.25 -2.31 8.72
N GLU A 90 -13.00 -3.28 8.19
CA GLU A 90 -14.47 -3.16 8.08
C GLU A 90 -15.21 -3.21 9.42
N GLY A 91 -14.67 -3.94 10.40
CA GLY A 91 -15.21 -3.99 11.76
C GLY A 91 -14.54 -3.01 12.73
N ALA A 92 -13.65 -2.15 12.23
CA ALA A 92 -12.87 -1.24 13.05
C ALA A 92 -13.63 0.08 13.30
N SER A 93 -13.61 0.56 14.55
CA SER A 93 -14.20 1.86 14.91
C SER A 93 -13.58 2.98 14.07
N SER A 94 -14.34 4.04 13.78
CA SER A 94 -13.82 5.21 13.03
C SER A 94 -12.53 5.76 13.64
N THR A 95 -12.44 5.83 14.97
CA THR A 95 -11.25 6.26 15.70
C THR A 95 -10.03 5.36 15.44
N SER A 96 -10.22 4.04 15.38
CA SER A 96 -9.13 3.11 15.10
C SER A 96 -8.69 3.16 13.63
N ARG A 97 -9.63 3.30 12.69
CA ARG A 97 -9.35 3.44 11.26
C ARG A 97 -8.57 4.71 10.94
N ASN A 98 -8.95 5.84 11.54
CA ASN A 98 -8.28 7.12 11.31
C ASN A 98 -6.84 7.18 11.84
N LYS A 99 -6.43 6.20 12.68
CA LYS A 99 -5.06 6.08 13.17
C LYS A 99 -4.15 5.25 12.26
N VAL A 100 -4.72 4.52 11.30
CA VAL A 100 -3.95 3.63 10.44
C VAL A 100 -3.64 4.32 9.12
N VAL A 101 -2.37 4.37 8.77
CA VAL A 101 -1.91 4.81 7.45
C VAL A 101 -1.80 3.58 6.56
N CYS A 102 -2.70 3.46 5.60
CA CYS A 102 -2.72 2.36 4.62
C CYS A 102 -2.43 2.92 3.22
N ILE A 103 -1.28 2.57 2.65
CA ILE A 103 -0.75 3.09 1.39
C ILE A 103 -0.81 1.99 0.33
N GLY A 104 -1.49 2.26 -0.78
CA GLY A 104 -1.51 1.41 -1.97
C GLY A 104 -0.50 1.92 -3.00
N ILE A 105 0.42 1.06 -3.42
CA ILE A 105 1.37 1.37 -4.50
C ILE A 105 0.93 0.59 -5.74
N SER A 106 0.27 1.27 -6.68
CA SER A 106 -0.45 0.64 -7.78
C SER A 106 0.10 1.05 -9.15
N PRO A 107 0.21 0.14 -10.12
CA PRO A 107 0.67 0.47 -11.48
C PRO A 107 -0.40 1.24 -12.27
N TRP A 108 -0.10 2.48 -12.66
CA TRP A 108 -0.98 3.36 -13.43
C TRP A 108 -1.48 2.72 -14.73
N GLY A 109 -0.58 2.03 -15.44
CA GLY A 109 -0.88 1.36 -16.71
C GLY A 109 -1.95 0.27 -16.63
N LEU A 110 -2.28 -0.23 -15.43
CA LEU A 110 -3.26 -1.29 -15.18
C LEU A 110 -4.56 -0.80 -14.54
N LEU A 111 -4.64 0.48 -14.14
CA LEU A 111 -5.85 1.00 -13.51
C LEU A 111 -6.97 1.17 -14.54
N LYS A 112 -8.15 0.70 -14.17
CA LYS A 112 -9.38 1.00 -14.89
C LYS A 112 -9.77 2.46 -14.70
N LYS A 113 -10.38 3.04 -15.74
CA LYS A 113 -10.89 4.43 -15.70
C LYS A 113 -9.83 5.43 -15.23
N ARG A 114 -8.55 5.15 -15.51
CA ARG A 114 -7.43 6.00 -15.07
C ARG A 114 -7.57 7.43 -15.61
N ASP A 115 -8.20 7.59 -16.77
CA ASP A 115 -8.42 8.91 -17.36
C ASP A 115 -9.35 9.78 -16.49
N GLU A 116 -10.24 9.18 -15.69
CA GLU A 116 -11.05 9.89 -14.70
C GLU A 116 -10.18 10.44 -13.54
N LEU A 117 -9.02 9.84 -13.27
CA LEU A 117 -8.05 10.26 -12.25
C LEU A 117 -7.09 11.36 -12.74
N ILE A 118 -7.24 11.85 -13.97
CA ILE A 118 -6.39 12.91 -14.52
C ILE A 118 -7.00 14.26 -14.18
N GLY A 119 -6.27 15.06 -13.41
CA GLY A 119 -6.63 16.42 -13.07
C GLY A 119 -5.82 16.91 -11.87
N GLU A 120 -5.92 18.21 -11.60
CA GLU A 120 -5.33 18.84 -10.42
C GLU A 120 -6.45 19.10 -9.41
N ASP A 121 -6.20 18.74 -8.14
CA ASP A 121 -7.14 18.89 -7.02
C ASP A 121 -8.58 18.36 -7.30
N ILE A 122 -8.66 17.24 -8.02
CA ILE A 122 -9.94 16.60 -8.35
C ILE A 122 -10.33 15.54 -7.32
N CYS A 123 -11.64 15.42 -7.09
CA CYS A 123 -12.22 14.34 -6.30
C CYS A 123 -13.02 13.40 -7.21
N VAL A 124 -12.67 12.12 -7.18
CA VAL A 124 -13.19 11.12 -8.10
C VAL A 124 -13.80 9.96 -7.31
N PRO A 125 -15.05 9.57 -7.60
CA PRO A 125 -15.60 8.36 -7.02
C PRO A 125 -14.89 7.17 -7.64
N TYR A 126 -14.33 6.29 -6.82
CA TYR A 126 -13.82 5.00 -7.28
C TYR A 126 -14.52 3.89 -6.50
N TYR A 127 -14.88 2.83 -7.21
CA TYR A 127 -15.59 1.70 -6.64
C TYR A 127 -14.78 0.43 -6.87
N PRO A 128 -14.68 -0.45 -5.85
CA PRO A 128 -14.19 -1.80 -6.07
C PRO A 128 -15.09 -2.46 -7.12
N PHE A 129 -14.49 -2.99 -8.19
CA PHE A 129 -15.23 -3.62 -9.26
C PHE A 129 -14.55 -4.93 -9.66
N SER A 130 -15.30 -6.02 -9.61
CA SER A 130 -14.85 -7.32 -10.10
C SER A 130 -14.89 -7.33 -11.63
N SER A 131 -13.76 -7.57 -12.27
CA SER A 131 -13.73 -7.73 -13.72
C SER A 131 -12.88 -8.91 -14.15
N LYS A 132 -13.29 -9.56 -15.25
CA LYS A 132 -12.51 -10.60 -15.92
C LYS A 132 -11.41 -10.03 -16.83
N THR A 133 -11.19 -8.71 -16.85
CA THR A 133 -10.17 -8.07 -17.69
C THR A 133 -8.82 -8.02 -16.97
N ARG A 134 -7.73 -7.83 -17.73
CA ARG A 134 -6.38 -7.63 -17.17
C ARG A 134 -6.20 -6.34 -16.34
N PHE A 135 -7.18 -5.42 -16.39
CA PHE A 135 -7.14 -4.15 -15.67
C PHE A 135 -7.78 -4.26 -14.28
N THR A 136 -7.26 -3.48 -13.35
CA THR A 136 -7.53 -3.56 -11.91
C THR A 136 -8.22 -2.31 -11.38
N ALA A 137 -9.00 -2.47 -10.30
CA ALA A 137 -9.60 -1.37 -9.55
C ALA A 137 -8.80 -1.09 -8.28
N LEU A 138 -8.82 0.14 -7.79
CA LEU A 138 -8.26 0.52 -6.49
C LEU A 138 -9.17 0.04 -5.35
N ASN A 139 -8.58 -0.35 -4.22
CA ASN A 139 -9.30 -0.82 -3.04
C ASN A 139 -9.80 0.33 -2.16
N ASN A 140 -11.09 0.31 -1.80
CA ASN A 140 -11.74 1.41 -1.09
C ASN A 140 -11.41 1.56 0.42
N ARG A 141 -10.48 0.75 0.95
CA ARG A 141 -10.05 0.83 2.36
C ARG A 141 -8.63 1.37 2.54
N HIS A 142 -8.00 1.82 1.47
CA HIS A 142 -6.72 2.53 1.55
C HIS A 142 -6.96 4.02 1.77
N SER A 143 -6.04 4.66 2.50
CA SER A 143 -6.10 6.10 2.76
C SER A 143 -5.26 6.91 1.77
N TYR A 144 -4.28 6.25 1.15
CA TYR A 144 -3.30 6.90 0.28
C TYR A 144 -2.95 5.99 -0.90
N PHE A 145 -2.72 6.59 -2.06
CA PHE A 145 -2.27 5.88 -3.25
C PHE A 145 -1.09 6.55 -3.94
N LEU A 146 -0.07 5.75 -4.24
CA LEU A 146 0.99 6.08 -5.17
C LEU A 146 0.67 5.36 -6.50
N LEU A 147 0.26 6.12 -7.52
CA LEU A 147 -0.05 5.58 -8.84
C LEU A 147 1.19 5.65 -9.72
N VAL A 148 1.86 4.52 -9.88
CA VAL A 148 3.21 4.44 -10.42
C VAL A 148 3.17 4.24 -11.92
N ASP A 149 3.82 5.15 -12.64
CA ASP A 149 3.83 5.18 -14.09
C ASP A 149 5.23 4.96 -14.66
N ASN A 150 5.29 4.25 -15.78
CA ASN A 150 6.49 4.03 -16.58
C ASN A 150 6.21 4.17 -18.09
N GLY A 151 5.07 4.77 -18.45
CA GLY A 151 4.60 4.94 -19.83
C GLY A 151 3.97 3.70 -20.46
N SER A 152 4.04 2.53 -19.80
CA SER A 152 3.47 1.30 -20.35
C SER A 152 1.99 1.11 -19.97
N VAL A 153 1.26 0.35 -20.80
CA VAL A 153 -0.15 -0.01 -20.54
C VAL A 153 -0.27 -1.51 -20.33
N GLY A 154 -0.99 -1.91 -19.27
CA GLY A 154 -1.26 -3.31 -18.96
C GLY A 154 -0.06 -4.10 -18.43
N ARG A 155 1.01 -3.45 -17.98
CA ARG A 155 2.21 -4.10 -17.44
C ARG A 155 2.38 -3.82 -15.95
N TYR A 156 2.80 -4.84 -15.23
CA TYR A 156 3.27 -4.75 -13.84
C TYR A 156 4.78 -4.47 -13.80
N GLY A 157 5.29 -4.09 -12.64
CA GLY A 157 6.72 -4.00 -12.33
C GLY A 157 7.19 -2.61 -11.93
N ALA A 158 6.58 -1.55 -12.47
CA ALA A 158 6.89 -0.17 -12.12
C ALA A 158 6.69 0.08 -10.62
N GLU A 159 5.57 -0.39 -10.08
CA GLU A 159 5.20 -0.33 -8.68
C GLU A 159 6.17 -1.12 -7.78
N VAL A 160 6.72 -2.23 -8.28
CA VAL A 160 7.66 -3.07 -7.53
C VAL A 160 8.99 -2.33 -7.35
N VAL A 161 9.49 -1.70 -8.41
CA VAL A 161 10.73 -0.91 -8.37
C VAL A 161 10.59 0.26 -7.39
N LEU A 162 9.52 1.04 -7.53
CA LEU A 162 9.28 2.18 -6.64
C LEU A 162 9.12 1.73 -5.18
N ARG A 163 8.32 0.69 -4.91
CA ARG A 163 8.10 0.16 -3.56
C ARG A 163 9.40 -0.25 -2.89
N LYS A 164 10.27 -1.00 -3.60
CA LYS A 164 11.58 -1.43 -3.06
C LYS A 164 12.46 -0.23 -2.70
N ARG A 165 12.54 0.77 -3.58
CA ARG A 165 13.34 1.99 -3.35
C ARG A 165 12.80 2.79 -2.17
N LEU A 166 11.48 2.98 -2.09
CA LEU A 166 10.83 3.73 -1.02
C LEU A 166 11.01 3.04 0.34
N GLU A 167 10.75 1.74 0.42
CA GLU A 167 10.92 0.97 1.66
C GLU A 167 12.38 0.97 2.14
N ASN A 168 13.35 0.81 1.22
CA ASN A 168 14.77 0.89 1.54
C ASN A 168 15.16 2.28 2.04
N TYR A 169 14.66 3.32 1.38
CA TYR A 169 14.92 4.69 1.78
C TYR A 169 14.38 4.97 3.18
N ILE A 170 13.14 4.57 3.50
CA ILE A 170 12.57 4.76 4.84
C ILE A 170 13.35 3.99 5.91
N ALA A 171 13.76 2.75 5.60
CA ALA A 171 14.55 1.94 6.53
C ALA A 171 15.92 2.56 6.83
N GLN A 172 16.52 3.29 5.88
CA GLN A 172 17.85 3.89 6.00
C GLN A 172 17.83 5.36 6.51
N LYS A 173 16.88 6.19 6.06
CA LYS A 173 16.90 7.66 6.25
C LYS A 173 16.88 8.09 7.71
N GLN A 174 16.21 7.38 8.62
CA GLN A 174 16.21 7.78 10.03
C GLN A 174 17.59 7.72 10.69
N LYS A 175 18.56 6.98 10.11
CA LYS A 175 19.97 7.04 10.55
C LYS A 175 20.65 8.38 10.25
N ILE A 176 20.15 9.13 9.27
CA ILE A 176 20.81 10.33 8.71
C ILE A 176 20.37 11.61 9.46
N SER A 177 19.16 11.63 10.03
CA SER A 177 18.62 12.79 10.76
C SER A 177 19.00 12.82 12.26
N GLY A 178 20.11 12.18 12.65
CA GLY A 178 20.58 12.13 14.05
C GLY A 178 19.80 11.21 14.99
N GLY A 179 18.84 10.43 14.48
CA GLY A 179 18.15 9.37 15.21
C GLY A 179 18.93 8.05 15.15
N SER A 180 19.16 7.39 16.28
CA SER A 180 19.96 6.15 16.33
C SER A 180 19.25 4.90 15.81
N ARG A 181 18.00 4.99 15.31
CA ARG A 181 17.17 3.83 14.99
C ARG A 181 16.64 3.88 13.56
N SER A 182 16.93 2.83 12.80
CA SER A 182 16.29 2.54 11.51
C SER A 182 14.82 2.17 11.71
N VAL A 183 13.96 2.58 10.77
CA VAL A 183 12.57 2.10 10.75
C VAL A 183 12.57 0.61 10.34
N PRO A 184 12.11 -0.31 11.20
CA PRO A 184 12.00 -1.71 10.83
C PRO A 184 10.97 -1.92 9.72
N VAL A 185 11.25 -2.87 8.83
CA VAL A 185 10.34 -3.32 7.78
C VAL A 185 10.01 -4.78 8.03
N VAL A 186 8.73 -5.09 8.19
CA VAL A 186 8.22 -6.46 8.37
C VAL A 186 7.40 -6.85 7.15
N CYS A 187 7.80 -7.95 6.51
CA CYS A 187 7.09 -8.51 5.35
C CYS A 187 6.10 -9.59 5.81
N VAL A 188 4.81 -9.39 5.52
CA VAL A 188 3.74 -10.34 5.80
C VAL A 188 3.27 -10.93 4.48
N ILE A 189 3.27 -12.27 4.39
CA ILE A 189 2.89 -12.99 3.16
C ILE A 189 1.64 -13.83 3.43
N LEU A 190 0.68 -13.76 2.52
CA LEU A 190 -0.53 -14.55 2.57
C LEU A 190 -0.85 -15.11 1.18
N GLU A 191 -0.73 -16.42 1.01
CA GLU A 191 -0.76 -17.08 -0.31
C GLU A 191 0.33 -16.51 -1.25
N GLY A 192 0.27 -16.85 -2.54
CA GLY A 192 1.19 -16.35 -3.55
C GLY A 192 1.73 -17.42 -4.47
N GLY A 193 2.34 -16.98 -5.56
CA GLY A 193 3.02 -17.83 -6.52
C GLY A 193 4.52 -17.55 -6.59
N SER A 194 5.14 -17.92 -7.70
CA SER A 194 6.57 -17.69 -7.94
C SER A 194 6.98 -16.22 -7.83
N CYS A 195 6.14 -15.28 -8.29
CA CYS A 195 6.39 -13.84 -8.14
C CYS A 195 6.46 -13.43 -6.66
N THR A 196 5.56 -13.94 -5.82
CA THR A 196 5.56 -13.65 -4.38
C THR A 196 6.84 -14.16 -3.74
N ILE A 197 7.27 -15.39 -4.05
CA ILE A 197 8.52 -15.97 -3.53
C ILE A 197 9.74 -15.12 -3.90
N ARG A 198 9.82 -14.62 -5.14
CA ARG A 198 10.89 -13.70 -5.55
C ARG A 198 10.87 -12.41 -4.74
N SER A 199 9.69 -11.85 -4.48
CA SER A 199 9.57 -10.69 -3.58
C SER A 199 10.06 -11.01 -2.18
N VAL A 200 9.81 -12.21 -1.63
CA VAL A 200 10.32 -12.62 -0.31
C VAL A 200 11.84 -12.72 -0.31
N LEU A 201 12.43 -13.31 -1.34
CA LEU A 201 13.88 -13.46 -1.47
C LEU A 201 14.57 -12.11 -1.31
N ASP A 202 14.03 -11.07 -1.94
CA ASP A 202 14.50 -9.69 -1.84
C ASP A 202 14.46 -9.10 -0.42
N TYR A 203 13.62 -9.59 0.49
CA TYR A 203 13.56 -9.14 1.88
C TYR A 203 14.50 -9.90 2.81
N VAL A 204 14.80 -11.17 2.52
CA VAL A 204 15.64 -12.03 3.37
C VAL A 204 17.11 -12.03 2.97
N THR A 205 17.44 -11.51 1.77
CA THR A 205 18.82 -11.40 1.25
C THR A 205 19.40 -9.98 1.33
N LYS A 206 18.75 -9.10 2.10
CA LYS A 206 19.21 -7.72 2.32
C LYS A 206 20.48 -7.64 3.15
#